data_AF-A0A7R9Y752-F1
#
_entry.id   AF-A0A7R9Y752-F1
#
_cell.length_a   1.000
_cell.length_b   1.000
_cell.length_c   1.000
_cell.angle_alpha   90.00
_cell.angle_beta   90.00
_cell.angle_gamma   90.00
#
_symmetry.space_group_name_H-M   'P 1'
#
loop_
_entity.id
_entity.type
_entity.pdbx_description
1 polymer ?
#
loop_
_entity_poly.entity_id
_entity_poly.type
_entity_poly.pdbx_seq_one_letter_code
_entity_poly.pdbx_strand_id
1 'polypeptide(L)'
;DESKSKSKSESESESESDVDEELEGTPTAAEVAEALLKTLPGGEAPHMIIGSDVCYSQSRGEMQMLADTMSALAAPGRTKIFVVFEDRGDCCWGTLNHFWVAAEKAGLEGDPTPVDDLKTRAGEGRHNDSERLLLTLTKRASV
;
A
#
# COMPACT_ATOMS: atom_id res chain seq x y z
N ASP A 1 -55.74 -10.48 12.25
CA ASP A 1 -54.54 -9.76 12.71
C ASP A 1 -53.27 -10.37 12.15
N GLU A 2 -52.86 -9.85 10.99
CA GLU A 2 -51.48 -9.97 10.52
C GLU A 2 -50.59 -9.06 11.37
N SER A 3 -49.43 -9.55 11.79
CA SER A 3 -48.28 -8.70 12.11
C SER A 3 -47.01 -9.52 11.98
N LYS A 4 -46.48 -9.50 10.76
CA LYS A 4 -45.17 -10.00 10.36
C LYS A 4 -44.31 -8.76 10.06
N SER A 5 -43.34 -8.44 10.91
CA SER A 5 -42.33 -7.41 10.58
C SER A 5 -41.15 -7.55 11.56
N LYS A 6 -40.14 -8.29 11.14
CA LYS A 6 -38.83 -7.78 10.69
C LYS A 6 -38.02 -7.17 11.85
N SER A 7 -37.26 -8.04 12.51
CA SER A 7 -36.04 -7.69 13.23
C SER A 7 -35.11 -7.00 12.24
N LYS A 8 -35.05 -5.67 12.31
CA LYS A 8 -34.09 -4.86 11.57
C LYS A 8 -32.77 -5.04 12.32
N SER A 9 -31.93 -5.98 11.87
CA SER A 9 -30.51 -5.98 12.22
C SER A 9 -29.96 -4.67 11.70
N GLU A 10 -29.70 -3.74 12.62
CA GLU A 10 -28.93 -2.55 12.33
C GLU A 10 -27.58 -3.02 11.83
N SER A 11 -27.33 -2.85 10.52
CA SER A 11 -25.99 -2.87 9.98
C SER A 11 -25.30 -1.68 10.61
N GLU A 12 -24.55 -1.94 11.67
CA GLU A 12 -23.52 -1.03 12.16
C GLU A 12 -22.59 -0.78 10.96
N SER A 13 -22.81 0.34 10.26
CA SER A 13 -21.83 0.84 9.33
C SER A 13 -20.68 1.29 10.21
N GLU A 14 -19.62 0.48 10.25
CA GLU A 14 -18.31 0.86 10.76
C GLU A 14 -17.92 2.18 10.06
N SER A 15 -18.22 3.28 10.73
CA SER A 15 -17.84 4.62 10.31
C SER A 15 -16.35 4.73 10.57
N GLU A 16 -15.55 4.26 9.62
CA GLU A 16 -14.10 4.43 9.56
C GLU A 16 -13.78 5.91 9.33
N SER A 17 -13.98 6.74 10.35
CA SER A 17 -13.54 8.13 10.36
C SER A 17 -12.08 8.22 10.77
N ASP A 18 -11.20 7.50 10.08
CA ASP A 18 -9.75 7.75 10.08
C ASP A 18 -9.46 8.88 9.08
N VAL A 19 -10.10 10.02 9.29
CA VAL A 19 -9.66 11.27 8.68
C VAL A 19 -8.64 11.81 9.65
N ASP A 20 -7.38 11.38 9.50
CA ASP A 20 -6.27 12.13 10.09
C ASP A 20 -6.42 13.56 9.57
N GLU A 21 -6.80 14.49 10.45
CA GLU A 21 -6.80 15.91 10.11
C GLU A 21 -5.37 16.26 9.70
N GLU A 22 -5.14 16.44 8.39
CA GLU A 22 -3.84 16.87 7.89
C GLU A 22 -3.49 18.18 8.58
N LEU A 23 -2.53 18.11 9.51
CA LEU A 23 -2.09 19.27 10.27
C LEU A 23 -1.57 20.31 9.28
N GLU A 24 -2.05 21.54 9.41
CA GLU A 24 -1.67 22.65 8.55
C GLU A 24 -0.13 22.81 8.55
N GLY A 25 0.47 22.74 7.35
CA GLY A 25 1.93 22.81 7.18
C GLY A 25 2.67 21.46 7.16
N THR A 26 1.96 20.33 7.17
CA THR A 26 2.56 19.03 6.89
C THR A 26 3.06 18.99 5.44
N PRO A 27 4.36 18.73 5.20
CA PRO A 27 4.89 18.71 3.84
C PRO A 27 4.35 17.52 3.06
N THR A 28 4.08 17.73 1.78
CA THR A 28 3.65 16.69 0.85
C THR A 28 4.77 15.68 0.57
N ALA A 29 4.39 14.48 0.14
CA ALA A 29 5.35 13.47 -0.31
C ALA A 29 6.32 14.00 -1.39
N ALA A 30 5.84 14.86 -2.28
CA ALA A 30 6.65 15.47 -3.33
C ALA A 30 7.72 16.41 -2.77
N GLU A 31 7.36 17.27 -1.81
CA GLU A 31 8.30 18.20 -1.17
C GLU A 31 9.37 17.44 -0.38
N VAL A 32 8.96 16.40 0.36
CA VAL A 32 9.89 15.56 1.12
C VAL A 32 10.83 14.79 0.18
N ALA A 33 10.29 14.19 -0.89
CA ALA A 33 11.09 13.45 -1.87
C ALA A 33 12.09 14.37 -2.59
N GLU A 34 11.67 15.56 -3.01
CA GLU A 34 12.56 16.53 -3.65
C GLU A 34 13.72 16.93 -2.72
N ALA A 35 13.42 17.23 -1.45
CA ALA A 35 14.42 17.55 -0.45
C ALA A 35 15.41 16.38 -0.24
N LEU A 36 14.91 15.15 -0.15
CA LEU A 36 15.73 13.96 0.00
C LEU A 36 16.63 13.72 -1.22
N LEU A 37 16.08 13.79 -2.43
CA LEU A 37 16.84 13.57 -3.67
C LEU A 37 18.00 14.56 -3.80
N LYS A 38 17.81 15.83 -3.41
CA LYS A 38 18.89 16.84 -3.38
C LYS A 38 20.07 16.47 -2.48
N THR A 39 19.87 15.60 -1.48
CA THR A 39 20.94 15.11 -0.62
C THR A 39 21.75 13.95 -1.23
N LEU A 40 21.23 13.30 -2.28
CA LEU A 40 21.87 12.15 -2.90
C LEU A 40 22.93 12.58 -3.93
N PRO A 41 24.03 11.83 -4.07
CA PRO A 41 24.99 12.03 -5.15
C PRO A 41 24.29 11.94 -6.52
N GLY A 42 24.24 13.04 -7.25
CA GLY A 42 23.61 13.14 -8.57
C GLY A 42 22.15 13.60 -8.57
N GLY A 43 21.49 13.68 -7.41
CA GLY A 43 20.10 14.16 -7.34
C GLY A 43 19.08 13.26 -8.04
N GLU A 44 19.46 12.03 -8.39
CA GLU A 44 18.65 11.14 -9.21
C GLU A 44 17.75 10.25 -8.36
N ALA A 45 16.58 9.93 -8.90
CA ALA A 45 15.68 8.94 -8.32
C ALA A 45 16.38 7.57 -8.16
N PRO A 46 16.06 6.81 -7.10
CA PRO A 46 16.57 5.45 -6.94
C PRO A 46 16.13 4.56 -8.10
N HIS A 47 16.99 3.62 -8.48
CA HIS A 47 16.64 2.57 -9.46
C HIS A 47 15.59 1.60 -8.90
N MET A 48 15.57 1.44 -7.57
CA MET A 48 14.75 0.45 -6.89
C MET A 48 14.26 0.97 -5.55
N ILE A 49 12.99 0.74 -5.24
CA ILE A 49 12.37 0.94 -3.93
C ILE A 49 11.86 -0.42 -3.45
N ILE A 50 12.15 -0.79 -2.21
CA ILE A 50 11.70 -2.07 -1.63
C ILE A 50 11.00 -1.78 -0.31
N GLY A 51 9.74 -2.22 -0.20
CA GLY A 51 9.00 -2.28 1.05
C GLY A 51 8.68 -3.74 1.39
N SER A 52 8.97 -4.17 2.62
CA SER A 52 8.60 -5.50 3.11
C SER A 52 7.85 -5.33 4.41
N ASP A 53 6.65 -5.90 4.50
CA ASP A 53 5.79 -5.81 5.69
C ASP A 53 5.48 -4.35 6.10
N VAL A 54 5.43 -3.44 5.12
CA VAL A 54 5.20 -2.00 5.30
C VAL A 54 3.72 -1.62 5.33
N CYS A 55 2.84 -2.57 5.03
CA CYS A 55 1.39 -2.36 4.99
C CYS A 55 0.67 -2.95 6.21
N TYR A 56 1.42 -3.37 7.23
CA TYR A 56 0.85 -3.92 8.47
C TYR A 56 0.15 -2.82 9.29
N SER A 57 -1.11 -3.08 9.66
CA SER A 57 -1.93 -2.20 10.52
C SER A 57 -2.04 -0.74 10.04
N GLN A 58 -2.00 -0.51 8.73
CA GLN A 58 -2.10 0.83 8.17
C GLN A 58 -3.56 1.22 7.94
N SER A 59 -3.95 2.42 8.35
CA SER A 59 -5.21 3.04 7.95
C SER A 59 -5.23 3.31 6.44
N ARG A 60 -6.41 3.61 5.89
CA ARG A 60 -6.54 4.03 4.50
C ARG A 60 -5.68 5.26 4.16
N GLY A 61 -5.56 6.21 5.10
CA GLY A 61 -4.74 7.41 4.94
C GLY A 61 -3.26 7.07 4.88
N GLU A 62 -2.78 6.24 5.80
CA GLU A 62 -1.38 5.82 5.86
C GLU A 62 -0.96 5.04 4.61
N MET A 63 -1.83 4.20 4.05
CA MET A 63 -1.58 3.55 2.77
C MET A 63 -1.42 4.54 1.62
N GLN A 64 -2.24 5.59 1.58
CA GLN A 64 -2.12 6.64 0.58
C GLN A 64 -0.82 7.41 0.73
N MET A 65 -0.45 7.80 1.94
CA MET A 65 0.84 8.47 2.21
C MET A 65 2.04 7.62 1.79
N LEU A 66 2.00 6.31 2.05
CA LEU A 66 3.04 5.37 1.63
C LEU A 66 3.14 5.30 0.11
N ALA A 67 2.01 5.15 -0.59
CA ALA A 67 1.96 5.12 -2.05
C ALA A 67 2.43 6.44 -2.69
N ASP A 68 2.02 7.58 -2.13
CA ASP A 68 2.42 8.91 -2.59
C ASP A 68 3.93 9.12 -2.41
N THR A 69 4.48 8.67 -1.28
CA THR A 69 5.94 8.71 -1.02
C THR A 69 6.71 7.87 -2.04
N MET A 70 6.25 6.64 -2.31
CA MET A 70 6.88 5.78 -3.31
C MET A 70 6.81 6.39 -4.72
N SER A 71 5.67 6.99 -5.08
CA SER A 71 5.50 7.68 -6.36
C SER A 71 6.35 8.94 -6.47
N ALA A 72 6.45 9.73 -5.41
CA ALA A 72 7.26 10.95 -5.39
C ALA A 72 8.75 10.65 -5.58
N LEU A 73 9.25 9.56 -5.00
CA LEU A 73 10.64 9.11 -5.16
C LEU A 73 10.90 8.44 -6.52
N ALA A 74 9.88 7.88 -7.16
CA ALA A 74 10.05 7.13 -8.40
C ALA A 74 10.18 8.02 -9.64
N ALA A 75 11.15 7.71 -10.49
CA ALA A 75 11.24 8.25 -11.84
C ALA A 75 10.52 7.33 -12.84
N PRO A 76 9.62 7.86 -13.70
CA PRO A 76 8.95 7.07 -14.73
C PRO A 76 9.93 6.34 -15.65
N GLY A 77 9.66 5.07 -15.93
CA GLY A 77 10.50 4.24 -16.81
C GLY A 77 11.86 3.83 -16.24
N ARG A 78 12.26 4.32 -15.06
CA ARG A 78 13.56 4.03 -14.43
C ARG A 78 13.44 3.29 -13.11
N THR A 79 12.58 3.76 -12.21
CA THR A 79 12.45 3.18 -10.86
C THR A 79 11.52 1.97 -10.88
N LYS A 80 11.98 0.84 -10.32
CA LYS A 80 11.15 -0.33 -10.01
C LYS A 80 10.83 -0.36 -8.52
N ILE A 81 9.58 -0.62 -8.18
CA ILE A 81 9.12 -0.68 -6.79
C ILE A 81 8.67 -2.11 -6.51
N PHE A 82 9.15 -2.68 -5.40
CA PHE A 82 8.77 -4.01 -4.95
C PHE A 82 8.16 -3.89 -3.56
N VAL A 83 6.91 -4.30 -3.41
CA VAL A 83 6.22 -4.32 -2.12
C VAL A 83 5.84 -5.75 -1.78
N VAL A 84 6.44 -6.28 -0.73
CA VAL A 84 6.17 -7.63 -0.22
C VAL A 84 5.14 -7.55 0.89
N PHE A 85 4.05 -8.30 0.72
CA PHE A 85 2.94 -8.43 1.64
C PHE A 85 2.96 -9.80 2.29
N GLU A 86 2.55 -9.84 3.55
CA GLU A 86 2.03 -11.05 4.19
C GLU A 86 0.52 -10.84 4.33
N ASP A 87 -0.28 -11.59 3.59
CA ASP A 87 -1.72 -11.53 3.72
C ASP A 87 -2.14 -12.21 5.03
N ARG A 88 -2.63 -11.41 5.98
CA ARG A 88 -3.04 -11.88 7.31
C ARG A 88 -4.57 -12.02 7.44
N GLY A 89 -5.32 -11.86 6.35
CA GLY A 89 -6.77 -12.01 6.31
C GLY A 89 -7.56 -10.74 6.68
N ASP A 90 -8.87 -10.80 6.44
CA ASP A 90 -9.84 -9.68 6.36
C ASP A 90 -10.07 -8.84 7.64
N CYS A 91 -9.31 -9.03 8.72
CA CYS A 91 -9.58 -8.30 9.96
C CYS A 91 -9.02 -6.86 10.01
N CYS A 92 -8.34 -6.37 8.96
CA CYS A 92 -7.79 -5.01 8.94
C CYS A 92 -7.53 -4.43 7.52
N TRP A 93 -7.48 -3.10 7.43
CA TRP A 93 -6.77 -2.40 6.35
C TRP A 93 -5.29 -2.85 6.39
N GLY A 94 -4.77 -3.37 5.28
CA GLY A 94 -3.48 -4.07 5.24
C GLY A 94 -3.30 -5.08 4.11
N THR A 95 -4.39 -5.37 3.37
CA THR A 95 -4.36 -6.30 2.24
C THR A 95 -3.69 -5.72 1.00
N LEU A 96 -3.24 -6.60 0.11
CA LEU A 96 -2.70 -6.24 -1.20
C LEU A 96 -3.67 -5.34 -1.99
N ASN A 97 -4.97 -5.64 -1.96
CA ASN A 97 -5.99 -4.89 -2.69
C ASN A 97 -6.14 -3.45 -2.16
N HIS A 98 -6.08 -3.26 -0.85
CA HIS A 98 -6.16 -1.92 -0.27
C HIS A 98 -4.97 -1.04 -0.69
N PHE A 99 -3.77 -1.61 -0.66
CA PHE A 99 -2.59 -0.88 -1.11
C PHE A 99 -2.57 -0.65 -2.62
N TRP A 100 -3.07 -1.60 -3.42
CA TRP A 100 -3.20 -1.44 -4.87
C TRP A 100 -4.03 -0.21 -5.23
N VAL A 101 -5.17 0.00 -4.57
CA VAL A 101 -6.01 1.19 -4.80
C VAL A 101 -5.28 2.50 -4.47
N ALA A 102 -4.47 2.52 -3.41
CA ALA A 102 -3.65 3.68 -3.05
C ALA A 102 -2.54 3.93 -4.09
N ALA A 103 -1.88 2.86 -4.55
CA ALA A 103 -0.85 2.90 -5.57
C ALA A 103 -1.38 3.47 -6.90
N GLU A 104 -2.55 3.02 -7.36
CA GLU A 104 -3.18 3.53 -8.58
C GLU A 104 -3.48 5.03 -8.48
N LYS A 105 -4.01 5.49 -7.34
CA LYS A 105 -4.26 6.93 -7.10
C LYS A 105 -2.98 7.75 -7.10
N ALA A 106 -1.89 7.20 -6.59
CA ALA A 106 -0.58 7.83 -6.61
C ALA A 106 0.09 7.83 -8.01
N GLY A 107 -0.58 7.30 -9.04
CA GLY A 107 -0.04 7.22 -10.40
C GLY A 107 0.96 6.09 -10.60
N LEU A 108 0.94 5.08 -9.73
CA LEU A 108 1.68 3.84 -9.90
C LEU A 108 0.85 2.83 -10.71
N GLU A 109 1.54 1.92 -11.39
CA GLU A 109 0.95 0.81 -12.12
C GLU A 109 1.84 -0.43 -12.00
N GLY A 110 1.26 -1.62 -12.19
CA GLY A 110 2.00 -2.86 -12.03
C GLY A 110 1.13 -4.09 -12.09
N ASP A 111 1.70 -5.22 -11.67
CA ASP A 111 1.02 -6.51 -11.60
C ASP A 111 1.38 -7.20 -10.27
N PRO A 112 0.40 -7.67 -9.49
CA PRO A 112 0.69 -8.55 -8.38
C PRO A 112 1.24 -9.88 -8.91
N THR A 113 2.51 -10.16 -8.62
CA THR A 113 3.09 -11.49 -8.85
C THR A 113 2.86 -12.33 -7.59
N PRO A 114 2.14 -13.47 -7.67
CA PRO A 114 2.09 -14.42 -6.56
C PRO A 114 3.51 -14.86 -6.18
N VAL A 115 3.86 -14.83 -4.89
CA VAL A 115 5.23 -15.18 -4.42
C VAL A 115 5.47 -16.69 -4.47
N ASP A 116 4.47 -17.51 -4.80
CA ASP A 116 4.62 -18.97 -4.92
C ASP A 116 5.72 -19.38 -5.93
N ASP A 117 6.02 -18.53 -6.91
CA ASP A 117 7.13 -18.73 -7.86
C ASP A 117 8.53 -18.43 -7.25
N LEU A 118 8.59 -17.79 -6.08
CA LEU A 118 9.79 -17.56 -5.27
C LEU A 118 9.94 -18.70 -4.25
N LYS A 119 10.24 -19.90 -4.77
CA LYS A 119 10.55 -21.15 -4.04
C LYS A 119 10.74 -20.98 -2.54
N THR A 120 9.75 -21.44 -1.77
CA THR A 120 9.82 -21.56 -0.32
C THR A 120 11.10 -22.29 0.09
N ARG A 121 11.94 -21.64 0.90
CA ARG A 121 12.91 -22.40 1.71
C ARG A 121 12.07 -23.19 2.70
N ALA A 122 12.05 -24.52 2.54
CA ALA A 122 11.43 -25.45 3.47
C ALA A 122 12.09 -25.25 4.85
N GLY A 123 11.44 -24.48 5.71
CA GLY A 123 11.75 -24.35 7.13
C GLY A 123 10.59 -24.92 7.91
N GLU A 124 10.86 -25.86 8.80
CA GLU A 124 9.89 -26.41 9.75
C GLU A 124 9.47 -25.31 10.73
N GLY A 125 8.43 -24.54 10.41
CA GLY A 125 8.02 -23.45 11.27
C GLY A 125 6.61 -22.96 10.96
N ARG A 126 5.70 -23.25 11.92
CA ARG A 126 4.33 -22.73 12.16
C ARG A 126 3.41 -22.59 10.93
N HIS A 127 2.25 -23.24 11.02
CA HIS A 127 1.10 -23.05 10.14
C HIS A 127 0.57 -21.62 10.31
N ASN A 128 1.18 -20.65 9.63
CA ASN A 128 0.54 -19.40 9.28
C ASN A 128 0.11 -19.58 7.83
N ASP A 129 -1.20 -19.73 7.59
CA ASP A 129 -1.79 -19.79 6.25
C ASP A 129 -1.79 -18.40 5.56
N SER A 130 -0.75 -17.60 5.83
CA SER A 130 -0.59 -16.27 5.29
C SER A 130 0.13 -16.34 3.96
N GLU A 131 -0.60 -16.04 2.88
CA GLU A 131 -0.01 -15.96 1.55
C GLU A 131 0.96 -14.78 1.48
N ARG A 132 2.17 -15.02 0.99
CA ARG A 132 3.10 -13.93 0.69
C ARG A 132 2.81 -13.45 -0.73
N LEU A 133 2.70 -12.14 -0.92
CA LEU A 133 2.40 -11.55 -2.22
C LEU A 133 3.46 -10.51 -2.56
N LEU A 134 3.83 -10.41 -3.83
CA LEU A 134 4.80 -9.43 -4.30
C LEU A 134 4.11 -8.54 -5.32
N LEU A 135 4.00 -7.27 -4.97
CA LEU A 135 3.54 -6.26 -5.89
C LEU A 135 4.74 -5.58 -6.55
N THR A 136 4.83 -5.68 -7.86
CA THR A 136 5.84 -4.96 -8.63
C THR A 136 5.20 -3.74 -9.29
N LEU A 137 5.64 -2.54 -8.95
CA LEU A 137 5.09 -1.28 -9.45
C LEU A 137 6.13 -0.46 -10.22
N THR A 138 5.62 0.42 -11.08
CA THR A 138 6.34 1.52 -11.72
C THR A 138 5.49 2.77 -11.73
N LYS A 139 6.13 3.95 -11.76
CA LYS A 139 5.41 5.22 -11.95
C LYS A 139 5.03 5.40 -13.41
N ARG A 140 3.76 5.76 -13.66
CA ARG A 140 3.27 6.12 -14.99
C ARG A 140 4.03 7.33 -15.52
N ALA A 141 4.31 7.33 -16.83
CA ALA A 141 4.75 8.55 -17.49
C ALA A 141 3.60 9.56 -17.51
N SER A 142 3.88 10.82 -17.19
CA SER A 142 2.90 11.90 -17.38
C SER A 142 2.58 12.01 -18.87
N VAL A 143 1.29 12.00 -19.21
CA VAL A 143 0.78 12.17 -20.59
C VAL A 143 0.72 13.65 -20.94
#